data_AF-G6EH84-F1
#
_entry.id   AF-G6EH84-F1
#
_cell.length_a   1.000
_cell.length_b   1.000
_cell.length_c   1.000
_cell.angle_alpha   90.00
_cell.angle_beta   90.00
_cell.angle_gamma   90.00
#
_symmetry.space_group_name_H-M   'P 1'
#
loop_
_entity.id
_entity.type
_entity.pdbx_description
1 polymer ?
#
loop_
_entity_poly.entity_id
_entity_poly.type
_entity_poly.pdbx_seq_one_letter_code
_entity_poly.pdbx_strand_id
1 'polypeptide(L)'
;MAKYAVLPASPAQGRPSTEFARRFVADYFDAINRQDLSQLVREGKGDDFEEVRAADALLSQQADRVARYETALSQYADPGFWDDTLPGGALAFHDGGEMAANVLAGKPAFFHRD
;
A
#
# COMPACT_ATOMS: atom_id res chain seq x y z
N MET A 1 23.52 2.36 -21.66
CA MET A 1 22.99 1.39 -20.67
C MET A 1 22.41 2.16 -19.51
N ALA A 2 21.09 2.37 -19.51
CA ALA A 2 20.39 3.12 -18.46
C ALA A 2 20.17 2.24 -17.22
N LYS A 3 20.46 2.78 -16.04
CA LYS A 3 20.25 2.11 -14.75
C LYS A 3 18.83 2.41 -14.27
N TYR A 4 17.97 1.39 -14.32
CA TYR A 4 16.64 1.39 -13.72
C TYR A 4 16.74 1.58 -12.21
N ALA A 5 15.98 2.51 -11.63
CA ALA A 5 15.81 2.61 -10.20
C ALA A 5 14.39 2.14 -9.84
N VAL A 6 14.21 0.82 -9.80
CA VAL A 6 13.06 0.25 -9.07
C VAL A 6 13.39 0.45 -7.60
N LEU A 7 12.72 1.39 -6.93
CA LEU A 7 12.80 1.48 -5.47
C LEU A 7 12.37 0.10 -4.92
N PRO A 8 13.20 -0.57 -4.10
CA PRO A 8 12.87 -1.89 -3.61
C PRO A 8 11.58 -1.80 -2.79
N ALA A 9 10.64 -2.69 -3.07
CA ALA A 9 9.53 -2.94 -2.17
C ALA A 9 10.14 -3.28 -0.80
N SER A 10 9.85 -2.45 0.20
CA SER A 10 10.37 -2.61 1.56
C SER A 10 10.06 -4.03 2.04
N PRO A 11 11.06 -4.79 2.55
CA PRO A 11 10.83 -6.16 2.98
C PRO A 11 9.83 -6.14 4.13
N ALA A 12 8.75 -6.91 3.97
CA ALA A 12 7.71 -7.11 4.97
C ALA A 12 8.33 -7.72 6.25
N GLN A 13 8.77 -6.85 7.15
CA GLN A 13 9.03 -7.16 8.56
C GLN A 13 7.67 -7.52 9.17
N GLY A 14 7.62 -8.58 10.00
CA GLY A 14 6.41 -9.27 10.51
C GLY A 14 5.13 -8.41 10.53
N ARG A 15 4.13 -8.85 9.75
CA ARG A 15 3.06 -7.99 9.24
C ARG A 15 2.23 -7.32 10.36
N PRO A 16 2.31 -5.98 10.54
CA PRO A 16 1.37 -5.27 11.40
C PRO A 16 -0.10 -5.52 11.01
N SER A 17 -0.38 -5.89 9.75
CA SER A 17 -1.73 -6.20 9.25
C SER A 17 -2.42 -7.33 10.02
N THR A 18 -1.68 -8.33 10.49
CA THR A 18 -2.29 -9.52 11.11
C THR A 18 -2.83 -9.22 12.50
N GLU A 19 -2.17 -8.35 13.27
CA GLU A 19 -2.69 -7.88 14.56
C GLU A 19 -3.96 -7.02 14.39
N PHE A 20 -3.96 -6.12 13.39
CA PHE A 20 -5.16 -5.35 13.03
C PHE A 20 -6.29 -6.26 12.54
N ALA A 21 -5.99 -7.28 11.74
CA ALA A 21 -6.95 -8.26 11.27
C ALA A 21 -7.58 -9.02 12.44
N ARG A 22 -6.76 -9.52 13.38
CA ARG A 22 -7.24 -10.17 14.61
C ARG A 22 -8.14 -9.24 15.41
N ARG A 23 -7.75 -7.98 15.61
CA ARG A 23 -8.56 -7.02 16.37
C ARG A 23 -9.91 -6.77 15.70
N PHE A 24 -9.89 -6.50 14.40
CA PHE A 24 -11.11 -6.29 13.61
C PHE A 24 -12.06 -7.50 13.71
N VAL A 25 -11.53 -8.70 13.57
CA VAL A 25 -12.33 -9.94 13.61
C VAL A 25 -12.82 -10.25 15.02
N ALA A 26 -12.02 -9.99 16.05
CA ALA A 26 -12.46 -10.14 17.44
C ALA A 26 -13.63 -9.20 17.75
N ASP A 27 -13.56 -7.94 17.29
CA ASP A 27 -14.64 -6.96 17.47
C ASP A 27 -15.89 -7.36 16.68
N TYR A 28 -15.72 -7.93 15.47
CA TYR A 28 -16.83 -8.52 14.70
C TYR A 28 -17.50 -9.69 15.43
N PHE A 29 -16.72 -10.63 15.97
CA PHE A 29 -17.26 -11.76 16.71
C PHE A 29 -17.99 -11.33 18.00
N ASP A 30 -17.47 -10.33 18.70
CA ASP A 30 -18.18 -9.74 19.85
C ASP A 30 -19.53 -9.13 19.41
N ALA A 31 -19.57 -8.41 18.29
CA ALA A 31 -20.79 -7.78 17.78
C ALA A 31 -21.89 -8.80 17.40
N ILE A 32 -21.50 -10.01 17.00
CA ILE A 32 -22.44 -11.10 16.70
C ILE A 32 -22.64 -12.08 17.88
N ASN A 33 -22.25 -11.69 19.10
CA ASN A 33 -22.36 -12.47 20.33
C ASN A 33 -21.62 -13.83 20.30
N ARG A 34 -20.51 -13.91 19.54
CA ARG A 34 -19.58 -15.06 19.50
C ARG A 34 -18.32 -14.79 20.31
N GLN A 35 -18.51 -14.52 21.60
CA GLN A 35 -17.44 -14.23 22.55
C GLN A 35 -16.42 -15.38 22.69
N ASP A 36 -16.86 -16.60 22.45
CA ASP A 36 -16.01 -17.79 22.38
C ASP A 36 -14.96 -17.66 21.27
N LEU A 37 -15.37 -17.20 20.09
CA LEU A 37 -14.46 -17.01 18.95
C LEU A 37 -13.62 -15.75 19.08
N SER A 38 -14.18 -14.65 19.59
CA SER A 38 -13.43 -13.42 19.79
C SER A 38 -12.25 -13.61 20.75
N GLN A 39 -12.45 -14.39 21.82
CA GLN A 39 -11.40 -14.73 22.76
C GLN A 39 -10.30 -15.57 22.10
N LEU A 40 -10.65 -16.59 21.30
CA LEU A 40 -9.67 -17.40 20.57
C LEU A 40 -8.81 -16.55 19.63
N VAL A 41 -9.41 -15.61 18.91
CA VAL A 41 -8.68 -14.69 18.02
C VAL A 41 -7.76 -13.76 18.82
N ARG A 42 -8.23 -13.20 19.93
CA ARG A 42 -7.42 -12.32 20.82
C ARG A 42 -6.22 -13.05 21.44
N GLU A 43 -6.36 -14.35 21.74
CA GLU A 43 -5.27 -15.20 22.21
C GLU A 43 -4.29 -15.62 21.10
N GLY A 44 -4.50 -15.18 19.86
CA GLY A 44 -3.66 -15.52 18.70
C GLY A 44 -3.88 -16.93 18.18
N LYS A 45 -4.99 -17.58 18.54
CA LYS A 45 -5.32 -18.96 18.16
C LYS A 45 -6.30 -19.05 16.98
N GLY A 46 -6.73 -17.92 16.43
CA GLY A 46 -7.71 -17.85 15.34
C GLY A 46 -7.14 -17.40 14.00
N ASP A 47 -5.82 -17.47 13.78
CA ASP A 47 -5.18 -17.05 12.52
C ASP A 47 -5.63 -17.85 11.29
N ASP A 48 -6.11 -19.06 11.53
CA ASP A 48 -6.64 -19.96 10.51
C ASP A 48 -8.12 -19.72 10.20
N PHE A 49 -8.81 -18.89 10.97
CA PHE A 49 -10.20 -18.52 10.69
C PHE A 49 -10.28 -17.76 9.37
N GLU A 50 -11.27 -18.11 8.55
CA GLU A 50 -11.48 -17.49 7.24
C GLU A 50 -11.72 -15.98 7.37
N GLU A 51 -12.36 -15.53 8.45
CA GLU A 51 -12.56 -14.12 8.77
C GLU A 51 -11.22 -13.38 8.99
N VAL A 52 -10.27 -14.00 9.70
CA VAL A 52 -8.95 -13.39 9.95
C VAL A 52 -8.13 -13.32 8.67
N ARG A 53 -8.15 -14.39 7.86
CA ARG A 53 -7.50 -14.40 6.54
C ARG A 53 -8.09 -13.36 5.60
N ALA A 54 -9.41 -13.24 5.55
CA ALA A 54 -10.11 -12.26 4.73
C ALA A 54 -9.78 -10.83 5.18
N ALA A 55 -9.78 -10.57 6.48
CA ALA A 55 -9.41 -9.27 7.03
C ALA A 55 -7.94 -8.91 6.73
N ASP A 56 -7.00 -9.85 6.90
CA ASP A 56 -5.58 -9.63 6.58
C ASP A 56 -5.38 -9.34 5.08
N ALA A 57 -6.08 -10.08 4.20
CA ALA A 57 -6.03 -9.85 2.76
C ALA A 57 -6.56 -8.47 2.36
N LEU A 58 -7.71 -8.05 2.91
CA LEU A 58 -8.29 -6.74 2.66
C LEU A 58 -7.40 -5.60 3.16
N LEU A 59 -6.87 -5.73 4.38
CA LEU A 59 -5.95 -4.75 4.96
C LEU A 59 -4.65 -4.65 4.17
N SER A 60 -4.10 -5.78 3.74
CA SER A 60 -2.90 -5.82 2.90
C SER A 60 -3.14 -5.14 1.55
N GLN A 61 -4.26 -5.47 0.88
CA GLN A 61 -4.62 -4.84 -0.40
C GLN A 61 -4.80 -3.32 -0.26
N GLN A 62 -5.41 -2.87 0.83
CA GLN A 62 -5.57 -1.45 1.10
C GLN A 62 -4.24 -0.77 1.41
N ALA A 63 -3.34 -1.41 2.18
CA ALA A 63 -2.00 -0.92 2.45
C ALA A 63 -1.19 -0.78 1.15
N ASP A 64 -1.24 -1.77 0.26
CA ASP A 64 -0.57 -1.73 -1.05
C ASP A 64 -1.12 -0.61 -1.94
N ARG A 65 -2.42 -0.34 -1.86
CA ARG A 65 -3.06 0.76 -2.57
C ARG A 65 -2.58 2.11 -2.02
N VAL A 66 -2.56 2.30 -0.71
CA VAL A 66 -2.06 3.52 -0.07
C VAL A 66 -0.58 3.74 -0.40
N ALA A 67 0.25 2.70 -0.30
CA ALA A 67 1.68 2.79 -0.60
C ALA A 67 1.95 3.26 -2.04
N ARG A 68 1.15 2.80 -3.03
CA ARG A 68 1.24 3.28 -4.41
C ARG A 68 0.91 4.77 -4.53
N TYR A 69 -0.14 5.23 -3.82
CA TYR A 69 -0.50 6.65 -3.82
C TYR A 69 0.56 7.51 -3.15
N GLU A 70 1.07 7.09 -1.99
CA GLU A 70 2.16 7.79 -1.29
C GLU A 70 3.43 7.87 -2.14
N THR A 71 3.74 6.81 -2.88
CA THR A 71 4.89 6.81 -3.81
C THR A 71 4.72 7.83 -4.93
N ALA A 72 3.53 7.94 -5.55
CA ALA A 72 3.29 8.95 -6.57
C ALA A 72 3.30 10.37 -5.99
N LEU A 73 2.68 10.55 -4.82
CA LEU A 73 2.61 11.85 -4.15
C LEU A 73 3.99 12.35 -3.72
N SER A 74 4.90 11.46 -3.30
CA SER A 74 6.26 11.85 -2.93
C SER A 74 7.06 12.39 -4.12
N GLN A 75 6.85 11.84 -5.32
CA GLN A 75 7.42 12.37 -6.56
C GLN A 75 6.83 13.75 -6.89
N TYR A 76 5.50 13.90 -6.80
CA TYR A 76 4.85 15.20 -7.05
C TYR A 76 5.21 16.27 -6.01
N ALA A 77 5.59 15.86 -4.79
CA ALA A 77 6.03 16.77 -3.74
C ALA A 77 7.50 17.22 -3.90
N ASP A 78 8.31 16.54 -4.72
CA ASP A 78 9.69 16.92 -4.99
C ASP A 78 9.73 18.19 -5.86
N PRO A 79 10.32 19.31 -5.38
CA PRO A 79 10.45 20.53 -6.19
C PRO A 79 11.21 20.29 -7.51
N GLY A 80 12.18 19.37 -7.52
CA GLY A 80 12.94 19.03 -8.71
C GLY A 80 12.10 18.35 -9.79
N PHE A 81 10.94 17.78 -9.44
CA PHE A 81 9.99 17.23 -10.40
C PHE A 81 9.37 18.32 -11.30
N TRP A 82 9.24 19.54 -10.76
CA TRP A 82 8.64 20.70 -11.43
C TRP A 82 9.68 21.67 -12.01
N ASP A 83 10.97 21.40 -11.81
CA ASP A 83 12.05 22.30 -12.21
C ASP A 83 12.25 22.32 -13.73
N ASP A 84 11.84 23.41 -14.36
CA ASP A 84 11.96 23.65 -15.80
C ASP A 84 13.36 24.09 -16.23
N THR A 85 14.25 24.37 -15.27
CA THR A 85 15.64 24.77 -15.53
C THR A 85 16.57 23.58 -15.75
N LEU A 86 16.11 22.36 -15.49
CA LEU A 86 16.87 21.14 -15.74
C LEU A 86 17.06 20.90 -17.25
N PRO A 87 18.23 20.36 -17.67
CA PRO A 87 18.41 19.89 -19.05
C PRO A 87 17.34 18.85 -19.39
N GLY A 88 16.50 19.15 -20.39
CA GLY A 88 15.35 18.32 -20.75
C GLY A 88 14.00 18.86 -20.27
N GLY A 89 13.96 19.94 -19.46
CA GLY A 89 12.74 20.52 -18.91
C GLY A 89 12.20 19.75 -17.69
N ALA A 90 11.09 20.24 -17.14
CA ALA A 90 10.48 19.67 -15.93
C ALA A 90 10.01 18.24 -16.15
N LEU A 91 10.30 17.34 -15.20
CA LEU A 91 9.82 15.94 -15.24
C LEU A 91 8.28 15.88 -15.30
N ALA A 92 7.60 16.81 -14.65
CA ALA A 92 6.15 16.95 -14.71
C ALA A 92 5.60 17.14 -16.13
N PHE A 93 6.34 17.84 -17.00
CA PHE A 93 5.93 18.04 -18.39
C PHE A 93 5.93 16.71 -19.16
N HIS A 94 6.91 15.85 -18.88
CA HIS A 94 7.03 14.53 -19.51
C HIS A 94 6.10 13.48 -18.91
N ASP A 95 5.82 13.55 -17.61
CA ASP A 95 4.85 12.66 -16.95
C ASP A 95 3.44 12.89 -17.50
N GLY A 96 3.02 14.14 -17.66
CA GLY A 96 1.68 14.48 -18.19
C GLY A 96 0.51 13.88 -17.37
N GLY A 97 0.74 13.46 -16.13
CA GLY A 97 -0.22 12.76 -15.29
C GLY A 97 -0.29 11.24 -15.47
N GLU A 98 0.62 10.63 -16.26
CA GLU A 98 0.68 9.17 -16.44
C GLU A 98 0.93 8.43 -15.14
N MET A 99 1.81 8.93 -14.27
CA MET A 99 2.05 8.35 -12.95
C MET A 99 0.78 8.32 -12.10
N ALA A 100 0.00 9.40 -12.08
CA ALA A 100 -1.29 9.46 -11.38
C ALA A 100 -2.30 8.47 -11.98
N ALA A 101 -2.41 8.40 -13.31
CA ALA A 101 -3.30 7.47 -13.99
C ALA A 101 -2.93 6.00 -13.69
N ASN A 102 -1.63 5.70 -13.68
CA ASN A 102 -1.12 4.36 -13.36
C ASN A 102 -1.49 3.93 -11.95
N VAL A 103 -1.22 4.75 -10.93
CA VAL A 103 -1.55 4.38 -9.54
C VAL A 103 -3.04 4.27 -9.30
N LEU A 104 -3.86 5.12 -9.92
CA LEU A 104 -5.32 5.02 -9.85
C LEU A 104 -5.84 3.73 -10.50
N ALA A 105 -5.19 3.25 -11.56
CA ALA A 105 -5.47 1.96 -12.19
C ALA A 105 -4.89 0.75 -11.43
N GLY A 106 -4.27 0.96 -10.26
CA GLY A 106 -3.64 -0.12 -9.49
C GLY A 106 -2.31 -0.60 -10.07
N LYS A 107 -1.63 0.22 -10.88
CA LYS A 107 -0.29 -0.05 -11.38
C LYS A 107 0.75 0.69 -10.53
N PRO A 108 2.03 0.30 -10.55
CA PRO A 108 3.10 1.05 -9.90
C PRO A 108 3.18 2.50 -10.40
N ALA A 109 3.63 3.40 -9.53
CA ALA A 109 4.02 4.74 -9.95
C ALA A 109 5.24 4.63 -10.87
N PHE A 110 5.06 4.97 -12.15
CA PHE A 110 6.09 4.85 -13.18
C PHE A 110 5.97 6.02 -14.13
N PHE A 111 7.11 6.63 -14.47
CA PHE A 111 7.26 7.59 -15.55
C PHE A 111 8.55 7.28 -16.32
N HIS A 112 8.56 7.49 -17.63
CA HIS A 112 9.76 7.34 -18.46
C HIS A 112 10.65 8.59 -18.32
N ARG A 113 11.95 8.37 -18.17
CA ARG A 113 12.98 9.41 -18.25
C ARG A 113 13.77 9.15 -19.52
N ASP A 114 13.47 9.89 -20.58
CA ASP A 114 14.27 9.93 -21.82
C ASP A 114 15.31 11.05 -21.75
#